data_AF-A0ABD5F213-F1
#
_entry.id   AF-A0ABD5F213-F1
#
_cell.length_a   1.000
_cell.length_b   1.000
_cell.length_c   1.000
_cell.angle_alpha   90.00
_cell.angle_beta   90.00
_cell.angle_gamma   90.00
#
_symmetry.space_group_name_H-M   'P 1'
#
loop_
_entity.id
_entity.type
_entity.pdbx_description
1 polymer ?
#
loop_
_entity_poly.entity_id
_entity_poly.type
_entity_poly.pdbx_seq_one_letter_code
_entity_poly.pdbx_strand_id
1 'polypeptide(L)'
;MATLTSAQARRIAVAAQGFHEPKPRGAVTRAHLRRLISRIQVLQLDSVSVAVRAHYAPVFSRLGPYDRETLDRAAWSHSARSPRLLVEYWAHEAALMAVEDWPLLRWR
;
A
#
# COMPACT_ATOMS: atom_id res chain seq x y z
N MET A 1 -2.21 32.90 1.95
CA MET A 1 -1.88 31.45 2.03
C MET A 1 -1.89 31.06 3.49
N ALA A 2 -2.46 29.90 3.85
CA ALA A 2 -2.38 29.41 5.22
C ALA A 2 -0.95 28.89 5.50
N THR A 3 -0.36 29.27 6.63
CA THR A 3 0.97 28.80 7.06
C THR A 3 0.81 27.67 8.07
N LEU A 4 1.55 26.57 7.89
CA LEU A 4 1.57 25.45 8.82
C LEU A 4 2.84 25.48 9.66
N THR A 5 2.71 25.25 10.96
CA THR A 5 3.86 24.88 11.80
C THR A 5 4.36 23.49 11.44
N SER A 6 5.62 23.18 11.73
CA SER A 6 6.21 21.84 11.50
C SER A 6 5.42 20.72 12.20
N ALA A 7 4.84 21.00 13.37
CA ALA A 7 4.01 20.06 14.10
C ALA A 7 2.68 19.76 13.38
N GLN A 8 2.05 20.79 12.80
CA GLN A 8 0.84 20.61 11.99
C GLN A 8 1.14 19.83 10.71
N ALA A 9 2.19 20.21 9.98
CA ALA A 9 2.60 19.52 8.76
C ALA A 9 2.88 18.03 9.01
N ARG A 10 3.58 17.69 10.11
CA ARG A 10 3.85 16.30 10.50
C ARG A 10 2.57 15.51 10.77
N ARG A 11 1.63 16.09 11.52
CA ARG A 11 0.34 15.41 11.80
C ARG A 11 -0.46 15.18 10.52
N ILE A 12 -0.48 16.14 9.62
CA ILE A 12 -1.14 16.00 8.31
C ILE A 12 -0.49 14.88 7.51
N ALA A 13 0.84 14.83 7.43
CA ALA A 13 1.57 13.77 6.72
C ALA A 13 1.27 12.38 7.30
N VAL A 14 1.34 12.22 8.62
CA VAL A 14 1.01 10.95 9.31
C VAL A 14 -0.45 10.56 9.11
N ALA A 15 -1.37 11.52 9.17
CA ALA A 15 -2.80 11.28 8.95
C ALA A 15 -3.08 10.86 7.50
N ALA A 16 -2.46 11.51 6.51
CA ALA A 16 -2.58 11.16 5.09
C ALA A 16 -2.18 9.70 4.83
N GLN A 17 -1.17 9.21 5.55
CA GLN A 17 -0.73 7.81 5.50
C GLN A 17 -1.71 6.81 6.13
N GLY A 18 -2.79 7.26 6.78
CA GLY A 18 -3.83 6.39 7.34
C GLY A 18 -3.53 5.82 8.72
N PHE A 19 -2.46 6.25 9.39
CA PHE A 19 -2.08 5.74 10.73
C PHE A 19 -3.06 6.09 11.84
N HIS A 20 -3.95 7.05 11.60
CA HIS A 20 -4.99 7.48 12.53
C HIS A 20 -6.30 6.72 12.35
N GLU A 21 -6.45 5.93 11.29
CA GLU A 21 -7.67 5.19 11.02
C GLU A 21 -7.81 3.99 11.98
N PRO A 22 -9.04 3.68 12.44
CA PRO A 22 -9.27 2.46 13.19
C PRO A 22 -8.97 1.24 12.31
N LYS A 23 -8.30 0.26 12.89
CA LYS A 23 -8.07 -1.02 12.21
C LYS A 23 -9.41 -1.72 11.94
N PRO A 24 -9.52 -2.50 10.84
CA PRO A 24 -10.71 -3.30 10.56
C PRO A 24 -11.11 -4.18 11.74
N ARG A 25 -12.42 -4.33 11.95
CA ARG A 25 -12.95 -5.37 12.84
C ARG A 25 -13.03 -6.68 12.05
N GLY A 26 -12.34 -7.72 12.53
CA GLY A 26 -12.29 -9.03 11.87
C GLY A 26 -11.16 -9.13 10.83
N ALA A 27 -11.28 -10.11 9.93
CA ALA A 27 -10.23 -10.42 8.97
C ALA A 27 -10.00 -9.28 7.95
N VAL A 28 -8.73 -8.98 7.69
CA VAL A 28 -8.35 -8.07 6.60
C VAL A 28 -8.75 -8.69 5.26
N THR A 29 -9.28 -7.87 4.37
CA THR A 29 -9.85 -8.33 3.10
C THR A 29 -9.19 -7.61 1.93
N ARG A 30 -9.38 -8.14 0.73
CA ARG A 30 -8.97 -7.49 -0.52
C ARG A 30 -9.52 -6.06 -0.67
N ALA A 31 -10.70 -5.77 -0.11
CA ALA A 31 -11.26 -4.42 -0.11
C ALA A 31 -10.52 -3.47 0.84
N HIS A 32 -10.05 -3.97 2.00
CA HIS A 32 -9.17 -3.22 2.89
C HIS A 32 -7.84 -2.88 2.21
N LEU A 33 -7.23 -3.85 1.53
CA LEU A 33 -6.01 -3.62 0.75
C LEU A 33 -6.21 -2.57 -0.34
N ARG A 34 -7.29 -2.67 -1.12
CA ARG A 34 -7.59 -1.68 -2.18
C ARG A 34 -7.69 -0.25 -1.64
N ARG A 35 -8.40 -0.05 -0.51
CA ARG A 35 -8.50 1.27 0.13
C ARG A 35 -7.15 1.77 0.66
N LEU A 36 -6.37 0.88 1.25
CA LEU A 36 -5.03 1.23 1.72
C LEU A 36 -4.14 1.67 0.55
N ILE A 37 -4.09 0.88 -0.52
CA ILE A 37 -3.25 1.18 -1.68
C ILE A 37 -3.70 2.48 -2.35
N SER A 38 -5.01 2.74 -2.50
CA SER A 38 -5.46 4.04 -3.03
C SER A 38 -5.03 5.24 -2.17
N ARG A 39 -4.69 5.01 -0.90
CA ARG A 39 -4.25 6.05 0.04
C ARG A 39 -2.73 6.26 0.02
N ILE A 40 -1.95 5.18 0.05
CA ILE A 40 -0.47 5.25 0.13
C ILE A 40 0.22 5.10 -1.22
N GLN A 41 -0.55 4.74 -2.25
CA GLN A 41 -0.23 4.65 -3.68
C GLN A 41 0.78 3.55 -4.07
N VAL A 42 1.88 3.42 -3.33
CA VAL A 42 2.95 2.46 -3.62
C VAL A 42 3.42 1.70 -2.37
N LEU A 43 3.85 0.47 -2.58
CA LEU A 43 4.63 -0.32 -1.61
C LEU A 43 5.99 -0.62 -2.22
N GLN A 44 7.06 -0.14 -1.61
CA GLN A 44 8.41 -0.48 -2.08
C GLN A 44 8.70 -1.97 -1.88
N LEU A 45 9.23 -2.58 -2.93
CA LEU A 45 9.81 -3.90 -2.89
C LEU A 45 11.28 -3.76 -2.55
N ASP A 46 11.73 -4.54 -1.57
CA ASP A 46 13.13 -4.59 -1.16
C ASP A 46 13.56 -6.05 -1.06
N SER A 47 14.81 -6.27 -1.45
CA SER A 47 15.53 -7.55 -1.36
C SER A 47 15.97 -7.86 0.08
N VAL A 48 16.10 -6.85 0.94
CA VAL A 48 16.53 -7.04 2.33
C VAL A 48 15.34 -7.42 3.21
N SER A 49 15.44 -8.55 3.89
CA SER A 49 14.47 -9.00 4.90
C SER A 49 15.17 -9.44 6.18
N VAL A 50 15.47 -8.51 7.09
CA VAL A 50 16.01 -8.83 8.42
C VAL A 50 14.94 -9.50 9.31
N ALA A 51 13.67 -9.18 9.10
CA ALA A 51 12.55 -9.81 9.80
C ALA A 51 11.45 -10.30 8.83
N VAL A 52 11.08 -9.47 7.86
CA VAL A 52 10.06 -9.75 6.84
C VAL A 52 10.36 -8.91 5.60
N ARG A 53 9.88 -9.32 4.42
CA ARG A 53 9.98 -8.48 3.20
C ARG A 53 9.30 -7.12 3.45
N ALA A 54 9.95 -6.04 3.01
CA ALA A 54 9.57 -4.67 3.37
C ALA A 54 8.10 -4.34 3.08
N HIS A 55 7.59 -4.73 1.91
CA HIS A 55 6.21 -4.43 1.46
C HIS A 55 5.11 -4.98 2.38
N TYR A 56 5.39 -5.94 3.25
CA TYR A 56 4.38 -6.46 4.18
C TYR A 56 4.15 -5.56 5.40
N ALA A 57 5.18 -4.86 5.87
CA ALA A 57 5.12 -4.06 7.10
C ALA A 57 4.23 -2.81 6.99
N PRO A 58 4.21 -2.06 5.87
CA PRO A 58 3.28 -0.94 5.68
C PRO A 58 1.81 -1.37 5.76
N VAL A 59 1.46 -2.56 5.27
CA VAL A 59 0.11 -3.11 5.35
C VAL A 59 -0.23 -3.48 6.79
N PHE A 60 0.66 -4.22 7.47
CA PHE A 60 0.46 -4.63 8.86
C PHE A 60 0.27 -3.44 9.80
N SER A 61 1.10 -2.41 9.66
CA SER A 61 1.06 -1.23 10.55
C SER A 61 -0.27 -0.46 10.49
N ARG A 62 -0.99 -0.54 9.36
CA ARG A 62 -2.25 0.20 9.14
C ARG A 62 -3.50 -0.68 9.30
N LEU A 63 -3.43 -1.95 8.89
CA LEU A 63 -4.58 -2.87 8.93
C LEU A 63 -4.53 -3.88 10.08
N GLY A 64 -3.38 -4.00 10.76
CA GLY A 64 -3.15 -5.03 11.78
C GLY A 64 -2.72 -6.38 11.20
N PRO A 65 -2.75 -7.45 12.00
CA PRO A 65 -2.46 -8.81 11.55
C PRO A 65 -3.35 -9.19 10.36
N TYR A 66 -2.74 -9.77 9.32
CA TYR A 66 -3.44 -10.25 8.13
C TYR A 66 -2.72 -11.45 7.55
N ASP A 67 -3.46 -12.25 6.80
CA ASP A 67 -2.87 -13.30 5.97
C ASP A 67 -2.16 -12.66 4.76
N ARG A 68 -0.83 -12.83 4.70
CA ARG A 68 0.03 -12.30 3.62
C ARG A 68 -0.40 -12.79 2.25
N GLU A 69 -1.01 -13.97 2.15
CA GLU A 69 -1.55 -14.49 0.89
C GLU A 69 -2.61 -13.55 0.29
N THR A 70 -3.28 -12.74 1.13
CA THR A 70 -4.20 -11.70 0.65
C THR A 70 -3.50 -10.62 -0.16
N LEU A 71 -2.30 -10.19 0.26
CA LEU A 71 -1.48 -9.25 -0.50
C LEU A 71 -0.85 -9.95 -1.70
N ASP A 72 -0.33 -11.16 -1.51
CA ASP A 72 0.36 -11.89 -2.57
C ASP A 72 -0.59 -12.21 -3.74
N ARG A 73 -1.83 -12.66 -3.46
CA ARG A 73 -2.86 -12.86 -4.50
C ARG A 73 -3.25 -11.55 -5.18
N ALA A 74 -3.32 -10.45 -4.43
CA ALA A 74 -3.62 -9.14 -5.01
C ALA A 74 -2.50 -8.65 -5.96
N ALA A 75 -1.25 -9.04 -5.67
CA ALA A 75 -0.07 -8.63 -6.42
C ALA A 75 0.30 -9.56 -7.57
N TRP A 76 0.19 -10.88 -7.43
CA TRP A 76 0.77 -11.82 -8.40
C TRP A 76 -0.23 -12.84 -8.96
N SER A 77 -1.45 -12.94 -8.43
CA SER A 77 -2.47 -13.85 -8.97
C SER A 77 -3.50 -13.12 -9.84
N HIS A 78 -3.72 -13.62 -11.06
CA HIS A 78 -4.71 -13.07 -11.99
C HIS A 78 -5.71 -14.15 -12.43
N SER A 79 -7.00 -13.83 -12.41
CA SER A 79 -8.05 -14.62 -13.05
C SER A 79 -9.19 -13.71 -13.53
N ALA A 80 -10.02 -14.19 -14.44
CA ALA A 80 -11.20 -13.44 -14.88
C ALA A 80 -12.16 -13.06 -13.72
N ARG A 81 -12.25 -13.90 -12.69
CA ARG A 81 -13.11 -13.66 -11.50
C ARG A 81 -12.44 -12.77 -10.44
N SER A 82 -11.11 -12.71 -10.44
CA SER A 82 -10.32 -11.92 -9.50
C SER A 82 -9.08 -11.40 -10.21
N PRO A 83 -9.19 -10.27 -10.93
CA PRO A 83 -8.06 -9.65 -11.58
C PRO A 83 -7.03 -9.17 -10.54
N ARG A 84 -5.78 -8.94 -10.97
CA ARG A 84 -4.75 -8.37 -10.09
C ARG A 84 -5.17 -6.96 -9.65
N LEU A 85 -4.91 -6.64 -8.39
CA LEU A 85 -4.99 -5.25 -7.90
C LEU A 85 -3.69 -4.51 -8.12
N LEU A 86 -2.56 -5.21 -8.01
CA LEU A 86 -1.25 -4.60 -8.02
C LEU A 86 -0.40 -5.11 -9.16
N VAL A 87 0.41 -4.21 -9.70
CA VAL A 87 1.48 -4.49 -10.64
C VAL A 87 2.81 -4.16 -9.98
N GLU A 88 3.81 -4.98 -10.29
CA GLU A 88 5.21 -4.69 -9.97
C GLU A 88 5.79 -3.84 -11.09
N TYR A 89 6.27 -2.66 -10.76
CA TYR A 89 6.83 -1.72 -11.73
C TYR A 89 7.98 -0.90 -11.13
N TRP A 90 8.87 -0.43 -12.00
CA TRP A 90 9.91 0.53 -11.62
C TRP A 90 9.32 1.94 -11.58
N ALA A 91 8.82 2.34 -10.42
CA ALA A 91 8.27 3.68 -10.19
C ALA A 91 9.40 4.66 -9.85
N HIS A 92 9.48 5.12 -8.59
CA HIS A 92 10.71 5.70 -8.07
C HIS A 92 11.82 4.64 -7.99
N GLU A 93 11.44 3.44 -7.53
CA GLU A 93 12.23 2.20 -7.46
C GLU A 93 11.29 1.00 -7.70
N ALA A 94 11.76 -0.24 -7.49
CA ALA A 94 10.92 -1.43 -7.53
C ALA A 94 9.76 -1.32 -6.52
N ALA A 95 8.52 -1.32 -7.01
CA ALA A 95 7.35 -1.13 -6.18
C ALA A 95 6.14 -1.93 -6.67
N LEU A 96 5.24 -2.26 -5.74
CA LEU A 96 3.86 -2.65 -6.04
C LEU A 96 2.97 -1.41 -6.03
N MET A 97 2.17 -1.22 -7.07
CA MET A 97 1.21 -0.13 -7.19
C MET A 97 -0.12 -0.62 -7.78
N ALA A 98 -1.18 0.18 -7.64
CA ALA A 98 -2.45 -0.12 -8.30
C ALA A 98 -2.25 -0.26 -9.81
N VAL A 99 -2.87 -1.28 -10.41
CA VAL A 99 -2.84 -1.50 -11.87
C VAL A 99 -3.38 -0.27 -12.61
N GLU A 100 -4.36 0.41 -12.01
CA GLU A 100 -4.99 1.60 -12.55
C GLU A 100 -4.06 2.84 -12.57
N ASP A 101 -3.08 2.89 -11.66
CA ASP A 101 -2.11 4.00 -11.57
C ASP A 101 -0.90 3.80 -12.47
N TRP A 102 -0.66 2.58 -12.96
CA TRP A 102 0.50 2.26 -13.80
C TRP A 102 0.65 3.15 -15.04
N PRO A 103 -0.41 3.52 -15.79
CA PRO A 103 -0.29 4.45 -16.92
C PRO A 103 0.21 5.85 -16.56
N LEU A 104 0.08 6.27 -15.29
CA LEU A 104 0.56 7.57 -14.79
C LEU A 104 2.07 7.58 -14.54
N LEU A 105 2.64 6.41 -14.25
CA LEU A 105 4.03 6.26 -13.79
C LEU A 105 4.93 5.56 -14.81
N ARG A 106 4.35 4.96 -15.85
CA ARG A 106 5.13 4.30 -16.89
C ARG A 106 5.99 5.32 -17.67
N TRP A 107 7.25 4.97 -17.88
CA TRP A 107 8.17 5.71 -18.74
C TRP A 107 7.59 5.87 -20.16
N ARG A 108 7.90 7.01 -20.79
CA ARG A 108 7.51 7.35 -22.17
C ARG A 108 8.75 7.55 -23.02
#